data_AF-A0A2T1LV05-F1
#
_entry.id   AF-A0A2T1LV05-F1
#
_cell.length_a   1.000
_cell.length_b   1.000
_cell.length_c   1.000
_cell.angle_alpha   90.00
_cell.angle_beta   90.00
_cell.angle_gamma   90.00
#
_symmetry.space_group_name_H-M   'P 1'
#
loop_
_entity.id
_entity.type
_entity.pdbx_description
1 polymer ?
#
loop_
_entity_poly.entity_id
_entity_poly.type
_entity_poly.pdbx_seq_one_letter_code
_entity_poly.pdbx_strand_id
1 'polypeptide(L)'
;MTNINIVLPESLNLYIDQQVSEGGYSTKSEYFLYLIRKEQKQKAQERLNKLLEEGLDSGKATPMSEQNWLLIRQAVRERVAKLDQSNQS
;
A
#
# COMPACT_ATOMS: atom_id res chain seq x y z
N MET A 1 21.59 5.09 -5.30
CA MET A 1 20.47 5.85 -5.90
C MET A 1 20.31 5.38 -7.34
N THR A 2 19.08 5.29 -7.83
CA THR A 2 18.77 4.85 -9.20
C THR A 2 18.26 6.05 -9.98
N ASN A 3 18.74 6.24 -11.20
CA ASN A 3 18.33 7.35 -12.07
C ASN A 3 17.24 6.87 -13.03
N ILE A 4 16.24 7.71 -13.28
CA ILE A 4 15.16 7.48 -14.25
C ILE A 4 15.21 8.60 -15.27
N ASN A 5 15.36 8.25 -16.55
CA ASN A 5 15.28 9.20 -17.65
C ASN A 5 13.88 9.13 -18.28
N ILE A 6 13.24 10.29 -18.42
CA ILE A 6 11.88 10.43 -18.93
C ILE A 6 11.85 11.59 -19.92
N VAL A 7 11.26 11.35 -21.08
CA VAL A 7 11.02 12.37 -22.10
C VAL A 7 9.60 12.90 -21.92
N LEU A 8 9.48 14.22 -21.84
CA LEU A 8 8.21 14.90 -21.66
C LEU A 8 7.95 15.84 -22.84
N PRO A 9 6.72 15.93 -23.35
CA PRO A 9 6.29 17.00 -24.22
C PRO A 9 6.57 18.37 -23.60
N GLU A 10 6.86 19.37 -24.43
CA GLU A 10 7.17 20.73 -23.99
C GLU A 10 6.06 21.33 -23.10
N SER A 11 4.80 21.08 -23.45
CA SER A 11 3.64 21.54 -22.67
C SER A 11 3.64 21.00 -21.24
N LEU A 12 3.99 19.71 -21.05
CA LEU A 12 4.09 19.12 -19.72
C LEU A 12 5.32 19.63 -18.96
N ASN A 13 6.41 19.93 -19.67
CA ASN A 13 7.60 20.50 -19.05
C ASN A 13 7.33 21.89 -18.46
N LEU A 14 6.65 22.76 -19.24
CA LEU A 14 6.22 24.09 -18.80
C LEU A 14 5.25 24.03 -17.62
N TYR A 15 4.30 23.09 -17.65
CA TYR A 15 3.39 22.86 -16.53
C TYR A 15 4.15 22.49 -15.26
N ILE A 16 5.13 21.59 -15.35
CA ILE A 16 5.95 21.20 -14.20
C ILE A 16 6.77 22.38 -13.68
N ASP A 17 7.37 23.19 -14.57
CA ASP A 17 8.10 24.39 -14.17
C ASP A 17 7.22 25.35 -13.34
N GLN A 18 5.97 25.56 -13.78
CA GLN A 18 5.01 26.35 -13.03
C GLN A 18 4.69 25.74 -11.66
N GLN A 19 4.42 24.43 -11.59
CA GLN A 19 4.14 23.74 -10.33
C GLN A 19 5.32 23.76 -9.35
N VAL A 20 6.56 23.68 -9.86
CA VAL A 20 7.78 23.79 -9.05
C VAL A 20 7.89 25.19 -8.44
N SER A 21 7.68 26.23 -9.26
CA SER A 21 7.72 27.63 -8.83
C SER A 21 6.63 27.95 -7.80
N GLU A 22 5.39 27.58 -8.08
CA GLU A 22 4.24 27.84 -7.20
C GLU A 22 4.27 27.02 -5.90
N GLY A 23 4.73 25.76 -6.00
CA GLY A 23 4.80 24.84 -4.87
C GLY A 23 6.03 25.02 -3.98
N GLY A 24 6.95 25.94 -4.32
CA GLY A 24 8.17 26.18 -3.55
C GLY A 24 9.19 25.04 -3.60
N TYR A 25 9.14 24.21 -4.65
CA TYR A 25 10.09 23.11 -4.83
C TYR A 25 11.39 23.64 -5.43
N SER A 26 12.52 23.03 -5.05
CA SER A 26 13.84 23.46 -5.54
C SER A 26 14.18 22.85 -6.90
N THR A 27 13.59 21.70 -7.24
CA THR A 27 13.84 21.00 -8.52
C THR A 27 12.61 20.23 -9.02
N LYS A 28 12.57 19.95 -10.33
CA LYS A 28 11.58 19.04 -10.93
C LYS A 28 11.62 17.64 -10.30
N SER A 29 12.83 17.13 -10.03
CA SER A 29 13.01 15.82 -9.40
C SER A 29 12.38 15.76 -8.01
N GLU A 30 12.49 16.84 -7.22
CA GLU A 30 11.82 16.94 -5.92
C GLU A 30 10.29 16.90 -6.07
N TYR A 31 9.74 17.67 -7.00
CA TYR A 31 8.31 17.65 -7.30
C TYR A 31 7.83 16.25 -7.73
N PHE A 32 8.57 15.57 -8.61
CA PHE A 32 8.26 14.19 -9.00
C PHE A 32 8.29 13.22 -7.82
N LEU A 33 9.31 13.30 -6.96
CA LEU A 33 9.38 12.45 -5.77
C LEU A 33 8.20 12.69 -4.83
N TYR A 34 7.77 13.94 -4.69
CA TYR A 34 6.56 14.28 -3.95
C TYR A 34 5.32 13.63 -4.58
N LEU A 35 5.13 13.72 -5.89
CA LEU A 35 4.00 13.09 -6.59
C LEU A 35 3.99 11.57 -6.39
N ILE A 36 5.14 10.91 -6.50
CA ILE A 36 5.24 9.46 -6.28
C ILE A 36 4.86 9.08 -4.85
N ARG A 37 5.31 9.85 -3.84
CA ARG A 37 4.92 9.60 -2.44
C ARG A 37 3.43 9.83 -2.21
N LYS A 38 2.87 10.87 -2.82
CA LYS A 38 1.43 11.15 -2.77
C LYS A 38 0.62 10.01 -3.37
N GLU A 39 1.03 9.52 -4.54
CA GLU A 39 0.41 8.37 -5.22
C GLU A 39 0.49 7.10 -4.38
N GLN A 40 1.65 6.81 -3.77
CA GLN A 40 1.81 5.66 -2.86
C GLN A 40 0.86 5.75 -1.67
N LYS A 41 0.73 6.94 -1.06
CA LYS A 41 -0.20 7.17 0.06
C LYS A 41 -1.64 6.97 -0.38
N GLN A 42 -2.02 7.49 -1.55
CA GLN A 42 -3.36 7.32 -2.10
C GLN A 42 -3.69 5.84 -2.33
N LYS A 43 -2.80 5.09 -2.99
CA LYS A 43 -2.99 3.65 -3.20
C LYS A 43 -3.07 2.85 -1.91
N ALA A 44 -2.28 3.21 -0.89
CA ALA A 44 -2.37 2.59 0.42
C ALA A 44 -3.73 2.85 1.08
N GLN A 45 -4.26 4.07 0.96
CA GLN A 45 -5.57 4.44 1.46
C GLN A 45 -6.69 3.69 0.73
N GLU A 46 -6.64 3.64 -0.60
CA GLU A 46 -7.60 2.89 -1.43
C GLU A 46 -7.64 1.40 -1.04
N ARG A 47 -6.47 0.80 -0.83
CA ARG A 47 -6.37 -0.59 -0.35
C ARG A 47 -6.99 -0.75 1.04
N LEU A 48 -6.73 0.18 1.96
CA LEU A 48 -7.31 0.13 3.30
C LEU A 48 -8.85 0.23 3.23
N ASN A 49 -9.37 1.16 2.45
CA ASN A 49 -10.81 1.33 2.27
C ASN A 49 -11.45 0.06 1.74
N LYS A 50 -10.84 -0.58 0.74
CA LYS A 50 -11.32 -1.86 0.20
C LYS A 50 -11.37 -2.96 1.27
N LEU A 51 -10.34 -3.08 2.11
CA LEU A 51 -10.33 -4.06 3.20
C LEU A 51 -11.40 -3.77 4.27
N LEU A 52 -11.68 -2.48 4.52
CA LEU A 52 -12.77 -2.09 5.43
C LEU A 52 -14.13 -2.44 4.84
N GLU A 53 -14.36 -2.18 3.56
CA GLU A 53 -15.57 -2.58 2.83
C GLU A 53 -15.76 -4.10 2.90
N GLU A 54 -14.72 -4.88 2.58
CA GLU A 54 -14.74 -6.34 2.72
C GLU A 54 -15.07 -6.79 4.16
N GLY A 55 -14.56 -6.08 5.17
CA GLY A 55 -14.86 -6.35 6.57
C GLY A 55 -16.31 -6.02 6.96
N LEU A 56 -16.87 -4.93 6.44
CA LEU A 56 -18.27 -4.55 6.65
C LEU A 56 -19.24 -5.53 5.97
N ASP A 57 -18.88 -6.01 4.78
CA ASP A 57 -19.66 -6.99 4.02
C ASP A 57 -19.49 -8.43 4.55
N SER A 58 -18.51 -8.68 5.42
CA SER A 58 -18.24 -10.00 6.00
C SER A 58 -19.32 -10.51 6.98
N GLY A 59 -20.32 -9.69 7.27
CA GLY A 59 -21.46 -10.02 8.11
C GLY A 59 -21.40 -9.37 9.48
N LYS A 60 -22.28 -9.81 10.40
CA LYS A 60 -22.36 -9.20 11.73
C LYS A 60 -21.15 -9.54 12.57
N ALA A 61 -20.48 -8.51 13.10
CA ALA A 61 -19.41 -8.67 14.07
C ALA A 61 -19.90 -9.43 15.30
N THR A 62 -19.13 -10.42 15.75
CA THR A 62 -19.37 -11.17 16.97
C THR A 62 -18.30 -10.85 18.02
N PRO A 63 -18.61 -10.91 19.33
CA PRO A 63 -17.61 -10.69 20.37
C PRO A 63 -16.46 -11.69 20.27
N MET A 64 -15.23 -11.18 20.31
CA MET A 64 -14.04 -12.02 20.31
C MET A 64 -13.81 -12.60 21.73
N SER A 65 -14.07 -13.89 21.91
CA SER A 65 -13.86 -14.60 23.18
C SER A 65 -12.45 -15.17 23.31
N GLU A 66 -12.04 -15.54 24.53
CA GLU A 66 -10.77 -16.25 24.75
C GLU A 66 -10.72 -17.60 24.02
N GLN A 67 -11.86 -18.29 23.93
CA GLN A 67 -11.96 -19.55 23.21
C GLN A 67 -11.76 -19.36 21.70
N ASN A 68 -12.29 -18.29 21.12
CA ASN A 68 -12.04 -17.93 19.71
C ASN A 68 -10.54 -17.74 19.47
N TRP A 69 -9.84 -17.04 20.36
CA TRP A 69 -8.39 -16.84 20.28
C TRP A 69 -7.60 -18.15 20.37
N LEU A 70 -8.00 -19.07 21.24
CA LEU A 70 -7.36 -20.39 21.36
C LEU A 70 -7.50 -21.19 20.06
N LEU A 71 -8.71 -21.21 19.47
CA LEU A 71 -8.97 -21.89 18.20
C LEU A 71 -8.16 -21.29 17.05
N ILE A 72 -8.10 -19.96 16.94
CA ILE A 72 -7.30 -19.27 15.91
C ILE A 72 -5.82 -19.67 16.03
N ARG A 73 -5.24 -19.63 17.23
CA ARG A 73 -3.84 -20.00 17.45
C ARG A 73 -3.56 -21.46 17.10
N GLN A 74 -4.47 -22.36 17.47
CA GLN A 74 -4.35 -23.77 17.13
C GLN A 74 -4.37 -23.98 15.61
N ALA A 75 -5.33 -23.38 14.90
CA ALA A 75 -5.44 -23.47 13.45
C ALA A 75 -4.19 -22.94 12.73
N VAL A 76 -3.60 -21.84 13.21
CA VAL A 76 -2.34 -21.31 12.67
C VAL A 76 -1.19 -22.31 12.86
N ARG A 77 -1.02 -22.86 14.07
CA ARG A 77 0.04 -23.86 14.36
C ARG A 77 -0.07 -25.10 13.48
N GLU A 78 -1.28 -25.62 13.31
CA GLU A 78 -1.54 -26.78 12.46
C GLU A 78 -1.21 -26.48 10.98
N ARG A 79 -1.55 -25.28 10.50
CA ARG A 79 -1.24 -24.86 9.13
C ARG A 79 0.26 -24.72 8.89
N VAL A 80 1.00 -24.15 9.85
CA VAL A 80 2.46 -24.03 9.79
C VAL A 80 3.12 -25.41 9.78
N ALA A 81 2.73 -26.30 10.70
CA ALA A 81 3.27 -27.66 10.77
C ALA A 81 3.06 -28.47 9.47
N LYS A 82 1.91 -28.29 8.80
CA LYS A 82 1.64 -28.91 7.49
C LYS A 82 2.55 -28.37 6.38
N LEU A 83 2.83 -27.07 6.37
CA LEU A 83 3.73 -26.46 5.39
C LEU A 83 5.18 -26.94 5.57
N ASP A 84 5.63 -27.11 6.82
CA ASP A 84 6.96 -27.63 7.14
C ASP A 84 7.12 -29.09 6.69
N GLN A 85 6.09 -29.92 6.83
CA GLN A 85 6.10 -31.30 6.34
C GLN A 85 6.08 -31.38 4.81
N SER A 86 5.36 -30.49 4.13
CA SER A 86 5.33 -30.45 2.66
C SER A 86 6.62 -29.92 2.01
N ASN A 87 7.42 -29.14 2.73
CA ASN A 87 8.72 -28.65 2.26
C ASN A 87 9.89 -29.61 2.56
N GLN A 88 9.63 -30.72 3.28
CA GLN A 88 10.63 -31.76 3.60
C GLN A 88 10.45 -33.05 2.79
N SER A 89 9.44 -33.12 1.91
CA SER A 89 9.18 -34.22 0.98
C SER A 89 9.51 -33.81 -0.45
#